data_AF-A0A537RDW8-F1
#
_entry.id   AF-A0A537RDW8-F1
#
_cell.length_a   1.000
_cell.length_b   1.000
_cell.length_c   1.000
_cell.angle_alpha   90.00
_cell.angle_beta   90.00
_cell.angle_gamma   90.00
#
_symmetry.space_group_name_H-M   'P 1'
#
loop_
_entity.id
_entity.type
_entity.pdbx_description
1 polymer ?
#
loop_
_entity_poly.entity_id
_entity_poly.type
_entity_poly.pdbx_seq_one_letter_code
_entity_poly.pdbx_strand_id
1 'polypeptide(L)' 'MKRRVFITLLGGAAATWPLAARAQQAKAATIGLLGTGSAAAQSQWTAAFVQRMRELGWVEGRNLTMEYRWAEGRT' A
#
# COMPACT_ATOMS: atom_id res chain seq x y z
N MET A 1 42.73 -25.31 -15.41
CA MET A 1 42.08 -24.43 -16.41
C MET A 1 40.64 -24.86 -16.72
N LYS A 2 39.74 -24.97 -15.72
CA LYS A 2 38.30 -25.32 -15.96
C LYS A 2 37.30 -24.48 -15.14
N ARG A 3 37.76 -23.73 -14.13
CA ARG A 3 36.90 -22.88 -13.29
C ARG A 3 36.50 -21.56 -13.97
N ARG A 4 37.34 -21.03 -14.88
CA ARG A 4 37.10 -19.72 -15.52
C ARG A 4 35.98 -19.76 -16.55
N VAL A 5 35.87 -20.84 -17.33
CA VAL A 5 34.80 -21.03 -18.35
C VAL A 5 33.42 -21.22 -17.69
N PHE A 6 33.39 -21.90 -16.54
CA PHE A 6 32.14 -22.15 -15.81
C PHE A 6 31.49 -20.86 -15.29
N ILE A 7 32.30 -19.91 -14.81
CA ILE A 7 31.79 -18.60 -14.34
C ILE A 7 31.29 -17.74 -15.51
N THR A 8 31.94 -17.82 -16.69
CA THR A 8 31.50 -17.09 -17.88
C THR A 8 30.15 -17.60 -18.40
N LEU A 9 29.91 -18.91 -18.34
CA LEU A 9 28.65 -19.53 -18.79
C LEU A 9 27.47 -19.18 -17.86
N LEU A 10 27.69 -19.15 -16.55
CA LEU A 10 26.68 -18.71 -15.58
C LEU A 10 26.37 -17.21 -15.70
N GLY A 11 27.39 -16.36 -15.92
CA GLY A 11 27.21 -14.93 -16.17
C GLY A 11 26.50 -14.64 -17.50
N GLY A 12 26.78 -15.42 -18.55
CA GLY A 12 26.14 -15.27 -19.86
C GLY A 12 24.68 -15.71 -19.89
N ALA A 13 24.31 -16.73 -19.12
CA ALA A 13 22.91 -17.17 -18.98
C ALA A 13 22.07 -16.27 -18.06
N ALA A 14 22.68 -15.63 -17.07
CA ALA A 14 22.00 -14.65 -16.20
C ALA A 14 21.80 -13.29 -16.89
N ALA A 15 22.66 -12.92 -17.85
CA ALA A 15 22.58 -11.65 -18.57
C ALA A 15 21.43 -11.59 -19.61
N THR A 16 20.85 -12.73 -19.98
CA THR A 16 19.73 -12.82 -20.94
C THR A 16 18.38 -13.00 -20.28
N TRP A 17 18.32 -13.17 -18.96
CA TRP A 17 17.06 -13.15 -18.23
C TRP A 17 16.67 -11.69 -18.04
N PRO A 18 15.50 -11.24 -18.53
CA PRO A 18 14.99 -9.97 -18.06
C PRO A 18 14.80 -10.20 -16.56
N LEU A 19 15.61 -9.52 -15.75
CA LEU A 19 15.26 -9.19 -14.39
C LEU A 19 13.94 -8.46 -14.52
N ALA A 20 12.85 -9.23 -14.57
CA ALA A 20 11.51 -8.75 -14.44
C ALA A 20 11.51 -8.20 -13.01
N ALA A 21 11.94 -6.94 -12.91
CA ALA A 21 11.67 -6.09 -11.78
C ALA A 21 10.17 -6.18 -11.65
N ARG A 22 9.72 -7.09 -10.78
CA ARG A 22 8.35 -7.11 -10.31
C ARG A 22 8.22 -5.74 -9.66
N ALA A 23 7.71 -4.78 -10.43
CA ALA A 23 7.33 -3.49 -9.91
C ALA A 23 6.43 -3.85 -8.73
N GLN A 24 6.89 -3.49 -7.53
CA GLN A 24 6.17 -3.77 -6.31
C GLN A 24 4.76 -3.23 -6.52
N GLN A 25 3.79 -4.14 -6.67
CA GLN A 25 2.42 -3.75 -6.97
C GLN A 25 2.04 -2.74 -5.89
N ALA A 26 1.73 -1.50 -6.30
CA ALA A 26 1.54 -0.40 -5.38
C ALA A 26 0.49 -0.82 -4.36
N LYS A 27 0.95 -1.18 -3.16
CA LYS A 27 0.07 -1.70 -2.12
C LYS A 27 -0.87 -0.55 -1.76
N ALA A 28 -2.18 -0.80 -1.80
CA ALA A 28 -3.16 0.19 -1.39
C ALA A 28 -2.78 0.73 -0.01
N ALA A 29 -2.75 2.05 0.13
CA ALA A 29 -2.40 2.68 1.39
C ALA A 29 -3.49 2.34 2.42
N THR A 30 -3.10 2.10 3.68
CA THR A 30 -4.06 1.86 4.77
C THR A 30 -3.96 2.99 5.77
N ILE A 31 -5.08 3.67 6.05
CA ILE A 31 -5.16 4.77 7.01
C ILE A 31 -6.11 4.38 8.14
N GLY A 32 -5.62 4.42 9.37
CA GLY A 32 -6.45 4.29 10.57
C GLY A 32 -6.94 5.65 11.05
N LEU A 33 -8.26 5.81 11.22
CA LEU A 33 -8.88 6.96 11.85
C LEU A 33 -9.38 6.56 13.24
N LEU A 34 -8.75 7.11 14.26
CA LEU A 34 -9.09 6.86 15.66
C LEU A 34 -9.77 8.10 16.25
N GLY A 35 -10.89 7.88 16.91
CA GLY A 35 -11.70 8.94 17.48
C GLY A 35 -12.08 8.67 18.94
N THR A 36 -11.98 9.70 19.78
CA THR A 36 -12.26 9.62 21.23
C THR A 36 -13.75 9.64 21.58
N GLY A 37 -14.64 9.91 20.63
CA GLY A 37 -16.10 9.88 20.81
C GLY A 37 -16.78 8.81 19.96
N SER A 38 -18.11 8.94 19.81
CA SER A 38 -18.90 8.08 18.92
C SER A 38 -18.64 8.37 17.44
N ALA A 39 -19.01 7.42 16.59
CA ALA A 39 -18.96 7.60 15.14
C ALA A 39 -19.85 8.76 14.67
N ALA A 40 -21.03 8.90 15.29
CA ALA A 40 -21.98 9.97 14.97
C ALA A 40 -21.41 11.36 15.29
N ALA A 41 -20.77 11.51 16.47
CA ALA A 41 -20.18 12.77 16.90
C ALA A 41 -19.03 13.22 15.97
N GLN A 42 -18.35 12.29 15.31
CA GLN A 42 -17.21 12.56 14.44
C GLN A 42 -17.53 12.47 12.94
N SER A 43 -18.80 12.22 12.60
CA SER A 43 -19.25 11.99 11.22
C SER A 43 -18.91 13.16 10.28
N GLN A 44 -19.13 14.40 10.72
CA GLN A 44 -18.87 15.59 9.89
C GLN A 44 -17.38 15.74 9.55
N TRP A 45 -16.49 15.59 10.54
CA TRP A 45 -15.04 15.65 10.34
C TRP A 45 -14.55 14.49 9.48
N THR A 46 -15.09 13.30 9.71
CA THR A 46 -14.76 12.10 8.92
C THR A 46 -15.15 12.28 7.46
N ALA A 47 -16.34 12.82 7.19
CA ALA A 47 -16.80 13.09 5.84
C ALA A 47 -15.93 14.14 5.13
N ALA A 48 -15.55 15.21 5.83
CA ALA A 48 -14.65 16.23 5.28
C ALA A 48 -13.27 15.64 4.95
N PHE A 49 -12.73 14.78 5.82
CA PHE A 49 -11.47 14.09 5.58
C PHE A 49 -11.52 13.19 4.34
N VAL A 50 -12.53 12.31 4.24
CA VAL A 50 -12.75 11.43 3.08
C VAL A 50 -12.89 12.24 1.78
N GLN A 51 -13.61 13.36 1.84
CA GLN A 51 -13.79 14.24 0.69
C GLN A 51 -12.46 14.85 0.22
N ARG A 52 -11.62 15.36 1.13
CA ARG A 52 -10.29 15.88 0.77
C ARG A 52 -9.37 14.80 0.23
N MET A 53 -9.43 13.59 0.78
CA MET A 53 -8.68 12.45 0.24
C MET A 53 -9.06 12.16 -1.21
N ARG A 54 -10.37 12.15 -1.51
CA ARG A 54 -10.88 11.94 -2.87
C ARG A 54 -10.38 13.02 -3.84
N GLU A 55 -10.40 14.28 -3.42
CA GLU A 55 -9.89 15.41 -4.23
C GLU A 55 -8.40 15.27 -4.55
N LEU A 56 -7.62 14.66 -3.66
CA LEU A 56 -6.21 14.35 -3.85
C LEU A 56 -5.97 13.04 -4.64
N GLY A 57 -7.03 12.40 -5.14
CA GLY A 57 -6.96 11.15 -5.90
C GLY A 57 -6.86 9.88 -5.05
N TRP A 58 -7.01 10.00 -3.73
CA TRP A 58 -7.06 8.87 -2.81
C TRP A 58 -8.52 8.44 -2.59
N VAL A 59 -8.89 7.31 -3.17
CA VAL A 59 -10.25 6.78 -3.19
C VAL A 59 -10.27 5.46 -2.44
N GLU A 60 -11.09 5.42 -1.39
CA GLU A 60 -11.34 4.21 -0.60
C GLU A 60 -11.82 3.06 -1.52
N GLY A 61 -11.21 1.88 -1.37
CA GLY A 61 -11.47 0.70 -2.19
C GLY A 61 -10.71 0.64 -3.54
N ARG A 62 -10.11 1.75 -4.00
CA ARG A 62 -9.30 1.77 -5.23
C ARG A 62 -7.81 1.76 -4.96
N ASN A 63 -7.34 2.72 -4.18
CA ASN A 63 -5.91 2.91 -3.84
C ASN A 63 -5.70 3.23 -2.35
N LEU A 64 -6.78 3.25 -1.58
CA LEU A 64 -6.81 3.53 -0.16
C LEU A 64 -7.74 2.54 0.55
N THR A 65 -7.39 2.12 1.75
CA THR A 65 -8.27 1.43 2.70
C THR A 65 -8.33 2.25 3.98
N MET A 66 -9.52 2.54 4.50
CA MET A 66 -9.66 3.27 5.76
C MET A 66 -10.22 2.36 6.85
N GLU A 67 -9.58 2.40 8.02
CA GLU A 67 -10.05 1.68 9.20
C GLU A 67 -10.51 2.68 10.25
N TYR A 68 -11.76 2.54 10.68
CA TYR A 68 -12.34 3.41 11.68
C TYR A 68 -12.37 2.73 13.05
N ARG A 69 -11.91 3.43 14.08
CA ARG A 69 -11.96 3.00 15.47
C ARG A 69 -12.49 4.14 16.33
N TRP A 70 -13.55 3.86 17.08
CA TRP A 70 -14.24 4.83 17.91
C TRP A 70 -14.18 4.38 19.37
N ALA A 71 -13.97 5.31 20.29
CA ALA A 71 -13.89 5.01 21.72
C ALA A 71 -15.26 4.80 22.39
N GLU A 72 -16.31 4.47 21.63
CA GLU A 72 -17.68 4.21 22.12
C GLU A 72 -17.81 2.84 22.83
N GLY A 73 -16.71 2.25 23.29
CA GLY A 73 -16.73 1.00 24.07
C GLY A 73 -17.20 -0.24 23.30
N ARG A 74 -17.22 -0.20 21.96
CA ARG A 74 -17.56 -1.37 21.14
C ARG A 74 -16.39 -2.35 21.14
N THR A 75 -16.52 -3.39 21.97
CA THR A 75 -15.62 -4.55 22.08
C THR A 75 -15.80 -5.50 20.91
#